data_AF-A0A3D0UP78-F1
#
_entry.id   AF-A0A3D0UP78-F1
#
_cell.length_a   1.000
_cell.length_b   1.000
_cell.length_c   1.000
_cell.angle_alpha   90.00
_cell.angle_beta   90.00
_cell.angle_gamma   90.00
#
_symmetry.space_group_name_H-M   'P 1'
#
loop_
_entity.id
_entity.type
_entity.pdbx_description
1 polymer ?
#
loop_
_entity_poly.entity_id
_entity_poly.type
_entity_poly.pdbx_seq_one_letter_code
_entity_poly.pdbx_strand_id
1 'polypeptide(L)' 'MSNKIQYKWDPADYAAHSIGQFTWAQELIAKLNLGGDESILDLGCGDGKVTALLANRVPDGSV' A
#
# COMPACT_ATOMS: atom_id res chain seq x y z
N MET A 1 38.06 6.80 6.86
CA MET A 1 37.14 6.22 5.86
C MET A 1 35.95 5.67 6.62
N SER A 2 34.82 6.39 6.65
CA SER A 2 33.65 5.96 7.41
C SER A 2 32.91 4.87 6.66
N ASN A 3 32.82 3.69 7.27
CA ASN A 3 32.07 2.56 6.75
C ASN A 3 30.57 2.91 6.81
N LYS A 4 29.95 3.25 5.68
CA LYS A 4 28.49 3.37 5.61
C LYS A 4 27.92 1.97 5.77
N ILE A 5 27.32 1.67 6.93
CA ILE A 5 26.47 0.49 7.07
C ILE A 5 25.29 0.69 6.12
N GLN A 6 25.30 0.03 4.98
CA GLN A 6 24.20 0.03 4.04
C GLN A 6 23.18 -0.98 4.55
N TYR A 7 22.06 -0.49 5.09
CA TYR A 7 20.94 -1.35 5.47
C TYR A 7 20.47 -2.11 4.22
N LYS A 8 20.51 -3.44 4.27
CA LYS A 8 19.98 -4.29 3.21
C LYS A 8 18.48 -4.46 3.46
N TRP A 9 17.67 -3.88 2.59
CA TRP A 9 16.23 -4.04 2.63
C TRP A 9 15.83 -5.49 2.32
N ASP A 10 14.84 -6.01 3.05
CA ASP A 10 14.29 -7.36 2.89
C ASP A 10 12.78 -7.29 2.62
N PRO A 11 12.31 -7.67 1.42
CA PRO A 11 10.89 -7.68 1.08
C PRO A 11 10.08 -8.69 1.89
N ALA A 12 10.67 -9.82 2.27
CA ALA A 12 9.99 -10.87 3.01
C ALA A 12 9.75 -10.45 4.45
N ASP A 13 10.74 -9.80 5.07
CA ASP A 13 10.62 -9.17 6.38
C ASP A 13 9.52 -8.08 6.37
N TYR A 14 9.50 -7.23 5.34
CA TYR A 14 8.44 -6.24 5.16
C TYR A 14 7.05 -6.91 5.08
N ALA A 15 6.88 -7.91 4.21
CA ALA A 15 5.59 -8.58 4.03
C ALA A 15 5.09 -9.29 5.30
N ALA A 16 6.02 -9.81 6.13
CA ALA A 16 5.70 -10.45 7.40
C ALA A 16 5.24 -9.46 8.49
N HIS A 17 5.68 -8.21 8.40
CA HIS A 17 5.45 -7.19 9.42
C HIS A 17 4.58 -6.00 8.97
N SER A 18 4.10 -6.00 7.72
CA SER A 18 3.31 -4.89 7.13
C SER A 18 1.83 -4.82 7.56
N ILE A 19 1.40 -5.68 8.50
CA ILE A 19 -0.02 -5.78 8.88
C ILE A 19 -0.58 -4.50 9.50
N GLY A 20 0.22 -3.77 10.28
CA GLY A 20 -0.21 -2.51 10.89
C GLY A 20 -0.53 -1.45 9.83
N GLN A 21 0.32 -1.34 8.81
CA GLN A 21 0.13 -0.47 7.67
C GLN A 21 -1.14 -0.84 6.90
N PHE A 22 -1.38 -2.15 6.71
CA PHE A 22 -2.59 -2.62 6.03
C PHE A 22 -3.88 -2.32 6.83
N THR A 23 -3.87 -2.46 8.15
CA THR A 23 -5.02 -2.11 9.00
C THR A 23 -5.34 -0.62 8.92
N TRP A 24 -4.33 0.25 9.03
CA TRP A 24 -4.56 1.69 8.92
C TRP A 24 -5.02 2.11 7.52
N ALA A 25 -4.49 1.47 6.47
CA ALA A 25 -4.96 1.72 5.10
C ALA A 25 -6.45 1.41 4.95
N GLN A 26 -6.92 0.28 5.48
CA GLN A 26 -8.35 -0.07 5.46
C GLN A 26 -9.21 0.99 6.17
N GLU A 27 -8.81 1.43 7.36
CA GLU A 27 -9.54 2.46 8.11
C GLU A 27 -9.59 3.82 7.41
N LEU A 28 -8.51 4.19 6.72
CA LEU A 28 -8.43 5.45 5.97
C LEU A 28 -9.24 5.38 4.67
N ILE A 29 -9.11 4.29 3.90
CA ILE A 29 -9.85 4.09 2.66
C ILE A 29 -11.35 4.06 2.93
N ALA A 30 -11.80 3.46 4.04
CA ALA A 30 -13.20 3.46 4.44
C ALA A 30 -13.79 4.87 4.67
N LYS A 31 -12.95 5.88 4.91
CA LYS A 31 -13.36 7.28 5.08
C LYS A 31 -13.33 8.07 3.77
N LEU A 32 -12.77 7.52 2.70
CA LEU A 32 -12.78 8.15 1.38
C LEU A 32 -14.16 7.96 0.75
N ASN A 33 -14.72 9.04 0.22
CA ASN A 33 -15.97 8.99 -0.52
C ASN A 33 -15.70 8.69 -2.00
N LEU A 34 -15.26 7.46 -2.27
CA LEU A 34 -14.97 6.98 -3.63
C LEU A 34 -16.27 6.67 -4.37
N GLY A 35 -16.42 7.26 -5.56
CA GLY A 35 -17.51 7.06 -6.51
C GLY A 35 -17.40 5.76 -7.29
N GLY A 36 -16.19 5.21 -7.43
CA GLY A 36 -15.96 3.90 -8.03
C GLY A 36 -15.29 3.93 -9.40
N ASP A 37 -15.10 5.12 -9.97
CA ASP A 37 -14.57 5.38 -11.32
C ASP A 37 -13.24 6.17 -11.30
N GLU A 38 -12.66 6.37 -10.12
CA GLU A 38 -11.43 7.14 -9.98
C GLU A 38 -10.20 6.45 -10.57
N SER A 39 -9.25 7.25 -11.04
CA SER A 39 -7.88 6.83 -11.31
C SER A 39 -6.99 7.17 -10.11
N ILE A 40 -6.50 6.14 -9.41
CA ILE A 40 -5.72 6.26 -8.18
C ILE A 40 -4.25 5.88 -8.47
N LEU A 41 -3.30 6.50 -7.76
CA LEU A 41 -1.89 6.12 -7.80
C LEU A 41 -1.45 5.69 -6.40
N ASP A 42 -1.08 4.43 -6.22
CA ASP A 42 -0.58 3.89 -4.96
C ASP A 42 0.95 3.96 -4.87
N LEU A 43 1.47 4.99 -4.20
CA LEU A 43 2.90 5.21 -4.03
C LEU A 43 3.48 4.35 -2.90
N GLY A 44 4.47 3.53 -3.23
CA GLY A 44 5.08 2.62 -2.25
C GLY A 44 4.20 1.41 -1.94
N CYS A 45 3.51 0.89 -2.96
CA CYS A 45 2.53 -0.20 -2.87
C CYS A 45 3.05 -1.51 -2.25
N GLY A 46 4.37 -1.69 -2.13
CA GLY A 46 4.96 -2.82 -1.42
C GLY A 46 4.54 -4.16 -2.02
N ASP A 47 3.89 -5.00 -1.23
CA ASP A 47 3.35 -6.30 -1.65
C ASP A 47 1.99 -6.22 -2.36
N GLY A 48 1.47 -5.00 -2.56
CA GLY A 48 0.27 -4.72 -3.35
C GLY A 48 -1.06 -4.96 -2.63
N LYS A 49 -1.07 -5.32 -1.34
CA LYS A 49 -2.31 -5.60 -0.60
C LYS A 49 -3.25 -4.38 -0.56
N VAL A 50 -2.69 -3.18 -0.36
CA VAL A 50 -3.45 -1.93 -0.35
C VAL A 50 -3.94 -1.57 -1.75
N THR A 51 -3.09 -1.72 -2.77
CA THR A 51 -3.46 -1.52 -4.18
C THR A 51 -4.65 -2.39 -4.57
N ALA A 52 -4.63 -3.68 -4.20
CA ALA A 52 -5.73 -4.60 -4.47
C ALA A 52 -7.03 -4.20 -3.74
N LEU A 53 -6.93 -3.72 -2.49
CA LEU A 53 -8.08 -3.22 -1.74
C LEU A 53 -8.70 -1.98 -2.42
N LEU A 54 -7.87 -1.05 -2.88
CA LEU A 54 -8.31 0.13 -3.63
C LEU A 54 -9.01 -0.27 -4.93
N ALA A 55 -8.42 -1.21 -5.70
CA ALA A 55 -8.99 -1.67 -6.96
C ALA A 55 -10.40 -2.28 -6.78
N ASN A 56 -10.63 -3.00 -5.68
CA ASN A 56 -11.96 -3.49 -5.33
C ASN A 56 -12.97 -2.37 -5.01
N ARG A 57 -12.49 -1.18 -4.65
CA ARG A 57 -13.33 -0.02 -4.31
C ARG A 57 -13.62 0.88 -5.51
N VAL A 58 -12.83 0.77 -6.57
CA VAL A 58 -13.00 1.48 -7.85
C VAL A 58 -13.22 0.52 -9.03
N PRO A 59 -14.35 -0.21 -9.06
CA PRO A 59 -14.58 -1.26 -10.07
C PRO A 59 -14.65 -0.75 -11.51
N ASP A 60 -15.02 0.51 -11.71
CA ASP A 60 -15.10 1.17 -13.01
C ASP A 60 -13.89 2.11 -13.26
N GLY A 61 -12.94 2.15 -12.33
CA GLY A 61 -11.75 2.98 -12.35
C GLY A 61 -10.46 2.17 -12.53
N SER A 62 -9.35 2.72 -12.03
CA SER A 62 -8.04 2.07 -12.08
C SER A 62 -7.16 2.50 -10.90
N VAL A 63 -6.24 1.63 -10.48
CA VAL A 63 -5.26 1.88 -9.41
C VAL A 63 -3.86 1.54 -9.91
#